data_AF-I3TFL7-F1
#
_entry.id   AF-I3TFL7-F1
#
_cell.length_a   1.000
_cell.length_b   1.000
_cell.length_c   1.000
_cell.angle_alpha   90.00
_cell.angle_beta   90.00
_cell.angle_gamma   90.00
#
_symmetry.space_group_name_H-M   'P 1'
#
loop_
_entity.id
_entity.type
_entity.pdbx_description
1 polymer ?
#
loop_
_entity_poly.entity_id
_entity_poly.type
_entity_poly.pdbx_seq_one_letter_code
_entity_poly.pdbx_strand_id
1 'polypeptide(L)'
;MTKEDVTALLYIRLSKPPYLEELIGLVLEGLELDVSRLQSTPYSRLELAKAIGATTLQELDESLREILLREVGEVSGILPGDYRGVVGDLLVLQDLESALVDPGRLPSQYDFARACGEGDLNCLIKRYVEKLRSSMEATGEEASGPLSVVALALYGIFVRYALSWKKLGIKQVWDTEAAFNELVRPLGGAGLVYYAGALSRFTSIASLWERDPAKYLAEEAKIVNETSKTALYFPGGLLNLLTHFLITRYYESKLLRVLVSRRILRVG
;
A
#
# COMPACT_ATOMS: atom_id res chain seq x y z
N MET A 1 15.63 -0.86 23.09
CA MET A 1 15.73 -0.03 21.88
C MET A 1 14.81 1.17 22.08
N THR A 2 15.30 2.38 21.82
CA THR A 2 14.55 3.64 21.99
C THR A 2 13.69 3.95 20.75
N LYS A 3 12.79 4.93 20.81
CA LYS A 3 12.00 5.34 19.62
C LYS A 3 12.95 5.89 18.54
N GLU A 4 13.98 6.61 18.95
CA GLU A 4 15.02 7.19 18.12
C GLU A 4 15.82 6.10 17.37
N ASP A 5 16.16 5.00 18.04
CA ASP A 5 16.83 3.86 17.42
C ASP A 5 15.95 3.22 16.32
N VAL A 6 14.66 3.04 16.59
CA VAL A 6 13.71 2.50 15.59
C VAL A 6 13.59 3.46 14.41
N THR A 7 13.43 4.75 14.68
CA THR A 7 13.38 5.79 13.65
C THR A 7 14.62 5.77 12.76
N ALA A 8 15.81 5.68 13.34
CA ALA A 8 17.06 5.57 12.59
C ALA A 8 17.09 4.29 11.73
N LEU A 9 16.63 3.16 12.28
CA LEU A 9 16.54 1.92 11.51
C LEU A 9 15.57 2.05 10.32
N LEU A 10 14.40 2.66 10.51
CA LEU A 10 13.43 2.89 9.43
C LEU A 10 14.04 3.74 8.31
N TYR A 11 14.75 4.82 8.65
CA TYR A 11 15.49 5.61 7.66
C TYR A 11 16.53 4.78 6.91
N ILE A 12 17.31 3.97 7.62
CA ILE A 12 18.28 3.07 7.00
C ILE A 12 17.58 2.13 6.02
N ARG A 13 16.48 1.49 6.42
CA ARG A 13 15.74 0.54 5.56
C ARG A 13 15.15 1.22 4.32
N LEU A 14 14.60 2.42 4.46
CA LEU A 14 14.10 3.25 3.36
C LEU A 14 15.21 3.73 2.41
N SER A 15 16.45 3.85 2.91
CA SER A 15 17.60 4.25 2.10
C SER A 15 18.22 3.10 1.30
N LYS A 16 17.72 1.87 1.42
CA LYS A 16 18.22 0.70 0.70
C LYS A 16 17.31 0.37 -0.50
N PRO A 17 17.87 -0.11 -1.61
CA PRO A 17 17.09 -0.49 -2.79
C PRO A 17 16.18 -1.70 -2.49
N PRO A 18 15.18 -2.02 -3.32
CA PRO A 18 14.81 -1.28 -4.52
C PRO A 18 14.16 0.03 -4.12
N TYR A 19 14.55 1.13 -4.74
CA TYR A 19 13.90 2.41 -4.48
C TYR A 19 12.57 2.44 -5.21
N LEU A 20 11.51 2.80 -4.51
CA LEU A 20 10.17 2.88 -5.11
C LEU A 20 10.15 3.75 -6.37
N GLU A 21 10.88 4.87 -6.39
CA GLU A 21 11.02 5.73 -7.56
C GLU A 21 11.68 5.05 -8.75
N GLU A 22 12.68 4.19 -8.52
CA GLU A 22 13.32 3.42 -9.58
C GLU A 22 12.32 2.43 -10.18
N LEU A 23 11.58 1.71 -9.34
CA LEU A 23 10.55 0.76 -9.80
C LEU A 23 9.44 1.47 -10.58
N ILE A 24 9.02 2.66 -10.13
CA ILE A 24 8.06 3.51 -10.86
C ILE A 24 8.61 3.83 -12.26
N GLY A 25 9.85 4.32 -12.35
CA GLY A 25 10.50 4.65 -13.62
C GLY A 25 10.54 3.45 -14.59
N LEU A 26 10.97 2.28 -14.10
CA LEU A 26 11.03 1.06 -14.90
C LEU A 26 9.66 0.67 -15.47
N VAL A 27 8.60 0.75 -14.66
CA VAL A 27 7.24 0.41 -15.12
C VAL A 27 6.74 1.41 -16.15
N LEU A 28 6.92 2.72 -15.93
CA LEU A 28 6.48 3.80 -16.80
C LEU A 28 7.19 3.79 -18.17
N GLU A 29 8.50 3.53 -18.16
CA GLU A 29 9.34 3.44 -19.36
C GLU A 29 9.19 2.10 -20.09
N GLY A 30 8.52 1.12 -19.48
CA GLY A 30 8.34 -0.21 -20.07
C GLY A 30 9.61 -1.07 -20.06
N LEU A 31 10.55 -0.75 -19.18
CA LEU A 31 11.84 -1.44 -19.06
C LEU A 31 11.72 -2.74 -18.28
N GLU A 32 12.70 -3.62 -18.48
CA GLU A 32 12.87 -4.84 -17.68
C GLU A 32 13.66 -4.55 -16.41
N LEU A 33 13.38 -5.31 -15.36
CA LEU A 33 14.10 -5.20 -14.09
C LEU A 33 15.45 -5.91 -14.20
N ASP A 34 16.53 -5.14 -14.06
CA ASP A 34 17.87 -5.71 -13.92
C ASP A 34 18.02 -6.35 -12.54
N VAL A 35 17.98 -7.68 -12.52
CA VAL A 35 18.09 -8.52 -11.33
C VAL A 35 19.39 -8.30 -10.57
N SER A 36 20.46 -7.85 -11.22
CA SER A 36 21.73 -7.55 -10.54
C SER A 36 21.57 -6.38 -9.55
N ARG A 37 20.71 -5.41 -9.85
CA ARG A 37 20.42 -4.26 -8.97
C ARG A 37 19.70 -4.66 -7.69
N LEU A 38 18.90 -5.72 -7.78
CA LEU A 38 18.19 -6.32 -6.66
C LEU A 38 19.11 -7.05 -5.65
N GLN A 39 20.38 -7.32 -5.99
CA GLN A 39 21.33 -8.00 -5.09
C GLN A 39 21.82 -7.13 -3.92
N SER A 40 21.59 -5.82 -4.00
CA SER A 40 22.00 -4.80 -3.01
C SER A 40 20.89 -4.42 -2.01
N THR A 41 19.74 -5.08 -2.11
CA THR A 41 18.52 -4.79 -1.34
C THR A 41 18.62 -5.35 0.09
N PRO A 42 17.86 -4.81 1.06
CA PRO A 42 17.83 -5.29 2.43
C PRO A 42 16.99 -6.56 2.58
N TYR A 43 16.34 -7.03 1.50
CA TYR A 43 15.70 -8.33 1.46
C TYR A 43 16.76 -9.41 1.65
N SER A 44 16.38 -10.50 2.32
CA SER A 44 17.21 -11.69 2.30
C SER A 44 17.30 -12.16 0.84
N ARG A 45 18.54 -12.24 0.34
CA ARG A 45 18.87 -12.53 -1.08
C ARG A 45 18.15 -13.76 -1.61
N LEU A 46 17.84 -14.72 -0.73
CA LEU A 46 17.16 -15.96 -1.04
C LEU A 46 15.70 -15.73 -1.47
N GLU A 47 14.93 -14.94 -0.73
CA GLU A 47 13.51 -14.72 -0.99
C GLU A 47 13.29 -13.86 -2.23
N LEU A 48 14.16 -12.87 -2.45
CA LEU A 48 14.12 -12.10 -3.68
C LEU A 48 14.47 -12.97 -4.90
N ALA A 49 15.43 -13.89 -4.75
CA ALA A 49 15.72 -14.87 -5.78
C ALA A 49 14.54 -15.81 -6.05
N LYS A 50 13.78 -16.22 -5.01
CA LYS A 50 12.52 -16.96 -5.19
C LYS A 50 11.50 -16.15 -5.99
N ALA A 51 11.29 -14.89 -5.63
CA ALA A 51 10.35 -14.01 -6.36
C ALA A 51 10.75 -13.83 -7.83
N ILE A 52 12.03 -13.57 -8.11
CA ILE A 52 12.54 -13.44 -9.49
C ILE A 52 12.47 -14.76 -10.26
N GLY A 53 12.68 -15.87 -9.56
CA GLY A 53 12.66 -17.23 -10.11
C GLY A 53 11.28 -17.84 -10.24
N ALA A 54 10.23 -17.14 -9.79
CA ALA A 54 8.85 -17.60 -9.86
C ALA A 54 8.46 -17.91 -11.32
N THR A 55 7.82 -19.05 -11.51
CA THR A 55 7.37 -19.52 -12.82
C THR A 55 5.88 -19.30 -13.04
N THR A 56 5.14 -19.06 -11.95
CA THR A 56 3.71 -18.73 -11.98
C THR A 56 3.43 -17.42 -11.25
N LEU A 57 2.29 -16.78 -11.57
CA LEU A 57 1.86 -15.57 -10.86
C LEU A 57 1.55 -15.85 -9.38
N GLN A 58 1.08 -17.04 -9.05
CA GLN A 58 0.82 -17.44 -7.67
C GLN A 58 2.12 -17.55 -6.86
N GLU A 59 3.14 -18.23 -7.39
CA GLU A 59 4.46 -18.34 -6.75
C GLU A 59 5.09 -16.96 -6.52
N LEU A 60 4.92 -16.05 -7.48
CA LEU A 60 5.39 -14.67 -7.37
C LEU A 60 4.66 -13.93 -6.23
N ASP A 61 3.33 -14.03 -6.17
CA ASP A 61 2.51 -13.37 -5.15
C ASP A 61 2.83 -13.89 -3.73
N GLU A 62 3.04 -15.20 -3.58
CA GLU A 62 3.46 -15.83 -2.32
C GLU A 62 4.86 -15.36 -1.90
N SER A 63 5.82 -15.37 -2.83
CA SER A 63 7.21 -14.95 -2.56
C SER A 63 7.28 -13.47 -2.14
N LEU A 64 6.56 -12.60 -2.83
CA LEU A 64 6.51 -11.17 -2.49
C LEU A 64 5.85 -10.92 -1.13
N ARG A 65 4.83 -11.71 -0.78
CA ARG A 65 4.20 -11.66 0.56
C ARG A 65 5.19 -12.11 1.65
N GLU A 66 5.92 -13.19 1.44
CA GLU A 66 6.95 -13.66 2.38
C GLU A 66 8.03 -12.61 2.64
N ILE A 67 8.55 -11.99 1.58
CA ILE A 67 9.57 -10.93 1.66
C ILE A 67 9.10 -9.80 2.56
N LEU A 68 7.89 -9.30 2.31
CA LEU A 68 7.33 -8.21 3.10
C LEU A 68 7.10 -8.63 4.55
N LEU A 69 6.40 -9.75 4.79
CA LEU A 69 6.05 -10.17 6.14
C LEU A 69 7.29 -10.39 7.00
N ARG A 70 8.38 -10.88 6.40
CA ARG A 70 9.66 -11.00 7.08
C ARG A 70 10.24 -9.63 7.44
N GLU A 71 10.33 -8.70 6.49
CA GLU A 71 10.90 -7.37 6.73
C GLU A 71 10.08 -6.59 7.78
N VAL A 72 8.76 -6.62 7.65
CA VAL A 72 7.84 -5.99 8.60
C VAL A 72 7.90 -6.70 9.95
N GLY A 73 8.08 -8.02 9.98
CA GLY A 73 8.28 -8.79 11.20
C GLY A 73 9.54 -8.39 11.96
N GLU A 74 10.66 -8.18 11.26
CA GLU A 74 11.92 -7.69 11.85
C GLU A 74 11.74 -6.30 12.48
N VAL A 75 11.03 -5.39 11.80
CA VAL A 75 10.71 -4.06 12.34
C VAL A 75 9.71 -4.16 13.50
N SER A 76 8.68 -5.00 13.39
CA SER A 76 7.65 -5.17 14.42
C SER A 76 8.24 -5.76 15.71
N GLY A 77 9.21 -6.68 15.60
CA GLY A 77 9.86 -7.31 16.75
C GLY A 77 10.58 -6.34 17.69
N ILE A 78 10.89 -5.14 17.22
CA ILE A 78 11.63 -4.11 17.96
C ILE A 78 10.80 -2.86 18.28
N LEU A 79 9.54 -2.81 17.83
CA LEU A 79 8.62 -1.70 18.07
C LEU A 79 7.98 -1.75 19.47
N PRO A 80 7.64 -0.59 20.07
CA PRO A 80 6.80 -0.56 21.27
C PRO A 80 5.40 -1.15 21.00
N GLY A 81 4.73 -1.59 22.07
CA GLY A 81 3.42 -2.28 22.02
C GLY A 81 2.39 -1.62 21.10
N ASP A 82 2.14 -0.33 21.31
CA ASP A 82 1.08 0.40 20.60
C ASP A 82 1.38 0.51 19.09
N TYR A 83 2.66 0.70 18.72
CA TYR A 83 3.08 0.75 17.31
C TYR A 83 2.99 -0.61 16.63
N ARG A 84 3.17 -1.73 17.35
CA ARG A 84 2.96 -3.07 16.80
C ARG A 84 1.51 -3.29 16.39
N GLY A 85 0.56 -2.73 17.16
CA GLY A 85 -0.86 -2.70 16.79
C GLY A 85 -1.09 -1.97 15.47
N VAL A 86 -0.47 -0.78 15.30
CA VAL A 86 -0.50 -0.01 14.05
C VAL A 86 0.06 -0.81 12.87
N VAL A 87 1.19 -1.51 13.03
CA VAL A 87 1.75 -2.37 11.96
C VAL A 87 0.76 -3.45 11.56
N GLY A 88 0.17 -4.14 12.54
CA GLY A 88 -0.82 -5.19 12.28
C GLY A 88 -2.01 -4.68 11.47
N ASP A 89 -2.52 -3.50 11.81
CA ASP A 89 -3.63 -2.87 11.10
C ASP A 89 -3.22 -2.34 9.71
N LEU A 90 -2.03 -1.77 9.55
CA LEU A 90 -1.54 -1.34 8.24
C LEU A 90 -1.31 -2.51 7.27
N LEU A 91 -0.90 -3.68 7.76
CA LEU A 91 -0.74 -4.88 6.92
C LEU A 91 -2.08 -5.37 6.33
N VAL A 92 -3.22 -5.07 6.98
CA VAL A 92 -4.55 -5.40 6.46
C VAL A 92 -4.83 -4.72 5.11
N LEU A 93 -4.18 -3.59 4.82
CA LEU A 93 -4.26 -2.91 3.51
C LEU A 93 -3.98 -3.87 2.35
N GLN A 94 -3.08 -4.83 2.54
CA GLN A 94 -2.71 -5.79 1.51
C GLN A 94 -3.79 -6.85 1.27
N ASP A 95 -4.43 -7.27 2.35
CA ASP A 95 -5.49 -8.27 2.30
C ASP A 95 -6.80 -7.66 1.77
N LEU A 96 -7.05 -6.37 2.03
CA LEU A 96 -8.23 -5.65 1.53
C LEU A 96 -8.33 -5.66 -0.01
N GLU A 97 -7.22 -5.56 -0.73
CA GLU A 97 -7.26 -5.62 -2.18
C GLU A 97 -7.67 -7.00 -2.71
N SER A 98 -7.29 -8.06 -2.00
CA SER A 98 -7.75 -9.42 -2.32
C SER A 98 -9.21 -9.62 -1.94
N ALA A 99 -9.64 -9.02 -0.82
CA ALA A 99 -11.01 -9.04 -0.34
C ALA A 99 -12.01 -8.38 -1.29
N LEU A 100 -11.55 -7.36 -2.04
CA LEU A 100 -12.38 -6.71 -3.05
C LEU A 100 -12.71 -7.68 -4.19
N VAL A 101 -11.78 -8.56 -4.57
CA VAL A 101 -12.01 -9.55 -5.63
C VAL A 101 -12.80 -10.76 -5.12
N ASP A 102 -12.58 -11.16 -3.87
CA ASP A 102 -13.26 -12.27 -3.20
C ASP A 102 -13.54 -11.92 -1.72
N PRO A 103 -14.74 -11.39 -1.40
CA PRO A 103 -15.08 -10.97 -0.04
C PRO A 103 -15.01 -12.09 1.00
N GLY A 104 -15.17 -13.36 0.60
CA GLY A 104 -15.06 -14.52 1.48
C GLY A 104 -13.62 -14.84 1.89
N ARG A 105 -12.63 -14.17 1.28
CA ARG A 105 -11.20 -14.41 1.48
C ARG A 105 -10.59 -13.58 2.60
N LEU A 106 -11.31 -12.63 3.21
CA LEU A 106 -10.81 -11.95 4.39
C LEU A 106 -10.61 -12.97 5.51
N PRO A 107 -9.38 -13.12 6.03
CA PRO A 107 -9.13 -13.97 7.16
C PRO A 107 -10.11 -13.68 8.31
N SER A 108 -10.70 -14.73 8.88
CA SER A 108 -11.68 -14.65 9.97
C SER A 108 -11.16 -13.95 11.23
N GLN A 109 -9.83 -13.75 11.32
CA GLN A 109 -9.13 -12.97 12.34
C GLN A 109 -9.40 -11.44 12.27
N TYR A 110 -10.03 -10.95 11.20
CA TYR A 110 -10.42 -9.54 11.08
C TYR A 110 -11.83 -9.31 11.62
N ASP A 111 -11.95 -9.31 12.95
CA ASP A 111 -13.25 -9.16 13.64
C ASP A 111 -14.01 -7.89 13.26
N PHE A 112 -13.31 -6.81 12.86
CA PHE A 112 -13.93 -5.56 12.41
C PHE A 112 -14.79 -5.73 11.14
N ALA A 113 -14.48 -6.74 10.31
CA ALA A 113 -15.19 -7.01 9.07
C ALA A 113 -16.50 -7.79 9.29
N ARG A 114 -16.64 -8.50 10.41
CA ARG A 114 -17.83 -9.35 10.71
C ARG A 114 -19.13 -8.56 10.85
N ALA A 115 -19.03 -7.27 11.16
CA ALA A 115 -20.17 -6.38 11.31
C ALA A 115 -20.70 -5.84 9.97
N CYS A 116 -19.98 -6.08 8.87
CA CYS A 116 -20.37 -5.67 7.53
C CYS A 116 -21.11 -6.80 6.82
N GLY A 117 -22.15 -6.46 6.07
CA GLY A 117 -22.83 -7.44 5.21
C GLY A 117 -21.89 -7.95 4.12
N GLU A 118 -22.17 -9.14 3.60
CA GLU A 118 -21.44 -9.68 2.44
C GLU A 118 -21.49 -8.67 1.28
N GLY A 119 -20.31 -8.28 0.77
CA GLY A 119 -20.19 -7.32 -0.32
C GLY A 119 -20.37 -5.85 0.06
N ASP A 120 -20.56 -5.50 1.35
CA ASP A 120 -20.62 -4.10 1.80
C ASP A 120 -19.21 -3.51 2.00
N LEU A 121 -18.61 -3.12 0.88
CA LEU A 121 -17.25 -2.58 0.83
C LEU A 121 -17.11 -1.23 1.52
N ASN A 122 -18.16 -0.40 1.49
CA ASN A 122 -18.16 0.91 2.15
C ASN A 122 -18.11 0.73 3.67
N CYS A 123 -18.89 -0.21 4.22
CA CYS A 123 -18.78 -0.59 5.63
C CYS A 123 -17.38 -1.10 5.96
N LEU A 124 -16.83 -2.01 5.14
CA LEU A 124 -15.52 -2.61 5.39
C LEU A 124 -14.40 -1.56 5.47
N ILE A 125 -14.36 -0.64 4.50
CA ILE A 125 -13.36 0.44 4.46
C ILE A 125 -13.56 1.38 5.65
N LYS A 126 -14.79 1.74 5.98
CA LYS A 126 -15.09 2.60 7.14
C LYS A 126 -14.60 1.99 8.44
N ARG A 127 -14.93 0.72 8.68
CA ARG A 127 -14.48 -0.01 9.87
C ARG A 127 -12.97 -0.16 9.92
N TYR A 128 -12.33 -0.38 8.78
CA TYR A 128 -10.88 -0.43 8.68
C TYR A 128 -10.23 0.89 9.09
N VAL A 129 -10.69 2.02 8.53
CA VAL A 129 -10.18 3.35 8.84
C VAL A 129 -10.44 3.72 10.32
N GLU A 130 -11.62 3.40 10.86
CA GLU A 130 -11.94 3.60 12.27
C GLU A 130 -10.98 2.83 13.19
N LYS A 131 -10.73 1.55 12.89
CA LYS A 131 -9.80 0.70 13.64
C LYS A 131 -8.39 1.28 13.59
N LEU A 132 -7.91 1.61 12.39
CA LEU A 132 -6.58 2.15 12.19
C LEU A 132 -6.39 3.47 12.95
N ARG A 133 -7.39 4.36 12.90
CA ARG A 133 -7.37 5.60 13.69
C ARG A 133 -7.20 5.33 15.17
N SER A 134 -7.99 4.43 15.74
CA SER A 134 -7.86 4.08 17.16
C SER A 134 -6.47 3.54 17.51
N SER A 135 -5.90 2.69 16.67
CA SER A 135 -4.53 2.16 16.87
C SER A 135 -3.47 3.27 16.76
N MET A 136 -3.63 4.21 15.84
CA MET A 136 -2.70 5.34 15.68
C MET A 136 -2.81 6.34 16.83
N GLU A 137 -4.01 6.69 17.27
CA GLU A 137 -4.25 7.57 18.42
C GLU A 137 -3.67 6.99 19.73
N ALA A 138 -3.70 5.65 19.88
CA ALA A 138 -3.11 4.97 21.03
C ALA A 138 -1.59 5.17 21.16
N THR A 139 -0.90 5.54 20.08
CA THR A 139 0.55 5.84 20.12
C THR A 139 0.87 7.20 20.79
N GLY A 140 -0.14 8.07 20.93
CA GLY A 140 0.00 9.44 21.40
C GLY A 140 0.60 10.42 20.39
N GLU A 141 0.88 9.98 19.14
CA GLU A 141 1.31 10.83 18.04
C GLU A 141 0.12 11.35 17.20
N GLU A 142 0.32 12.47 16.49
CA GLU A 142 -0.68 13.05 15.59
C GLU A 142 -1.00 12.12 14.42
N ALA A 143 -2.25 11.65 14.31
CA ALA A 143 -2.67 10.63 13.36
C ALA A 143 -3.20 11.19 12.02
N SER A 144 -3.50 12.50 11.92
CA SER A 144 -4.13 13.09 10.73
C SER A 144 -3.32 12.85 9.44
N GLY A 145 -2.00 13.07 9.49
CA GLY A 145 -1.11 12.83 8.35
C GLY A 145 -1.11 11.35 7.91
N PRO A 146 -0.73 10.41 8.79
CA PRO A 146 -0.70 8.98 8.51
C PRO A 146 -2.01 8.44 7.93
N LEU A 147 -3.14 8.78 8.57
CA LEU A 147 -4.47 8.34 8.12
C LEU A 147 -4.81 8.86 6.73
N SER A 148 -4.42 10.10 6.41
CA SER A 148 -4.69 10.69 5.10
C SER A 148 -3.91 10.00 3.98
N VAL A 149 -2.67 9.58 4.24
CA VAL A 149 -1.87 8.81 3.27
C VAL A 149 -2.44 7.40 3.08
N VAL A 150 -2.88 6.74 4.15
CA VAL A 150 -3.50 5.42 4.05
C VAL A 150 -4.85 5.51 3.31
N ALA A 151 -5.65 6.53 3.60
CA ALA A 151 -6.89 6.79 2.88
C ALA A 151 -6.66 7.02 1.38
N LEU A 152 -5.56 7.67 1.00
CA LEU A 152 -5.17 7.85 -0.39
C LEU A 152 -4.81 6.52 -1.08
N ALA A 153 -4.07 5.65 -0.40
CA ALA A 153 -3.77 4.31 -0.93
C ALA A 153 -5.05 3.46 -1.08
N LEU A 154 -5.94 3.51 -0.08
CA LEU A 154 -7.26 2.86 -0.14
C LEU A 154 -8.12 3.40 -1.29
N TYR A 155 -8.09 4.71 -1.52
CA TYR A 155 -8.78 5.34 -2.65
C TYR A 155 -8.28 4.76 -3.98
N GLY A 156 -6.96 4.66 -4.15
CA GLY A 156 -6.36 4.05 -5.34
C GLY A 156 -6.81 2.60 -5.55
N ILE A 157 -6.81 1.78 -4.50
CA ILE A 157 -7.33 0.40 -4.53
C ILE A 157 -8.79 0.38 -5.00
N PHE A 158 -9.64 1.23 -4.43
CA PHE A 158 -11.06 1.26 -4.77
C PHE A 158 -11.32 1.75 -6.19
N VAL A 159 -10.57 2.74 -6.66
CA VAL A 159 -10.64 3.21 -8.05
C VAL A 159 -10.26 2.09 -9.02
N ARG A 160 -9.17 1.34 -8.77
CA ARG A 160 -8.81 0.18 -9.61
C ARG A 160 -9.93 -0.86 -9.65
N TYR A 161 -10.55 -1.12 -8.51
CA TYR A 161 -11.68 -2.04 -8.41
C TYR A 161 -12.89 -1.56 -9.22
N ALA A 162 -13.29 -0.30 -9.04
CA ALA A 162 -14.35 0.36 -9.80
C ALA A 162 -14.11 0.32 -11.31
N LEU A 163 -12.90 0.66 -11.75
CA LEU A 163 -12.54 0.65 -13.17
C LEU A 163 -12.51 -0.77 -13.75
N SER A 164 -12.13 -1.77 -12.95
CA SER A 164 -12.20 -3.19 -13.33
C SER A 164 -13.64 -3.66 -13.52
N TRP A 165 -14.54 -3.28 -12.62
CA TRP A 165 -15.97 -3.60 -12.71
C TRP A 165 -16.63 -2.98 -13.94
N LYS A 166 -16.34 -1.70 -14.19
CA LYS A 166 -16.77 -1.00 -15.41
C LYS A 166 -16.32 -1.76 -16.67
N LYS A 167 -15.07 -2.21 -16.71
CA LYS A 167 -14.53 -3.00 -17.83
C LYS A 167 -15.25 -4.35 -18.02
N LEU A 168 -15.73 -4.96 -16.94
CA LEU A 168 -16.53 -6.19 -16.97
C LEU A 168 -18.02 -5.95 -17.25
N GLY A 169 -18.45 -4.71 -17.46
CA GLY A 169 -19.86 -4.36 -17.70
C GLY A 169 -20.75 -4.46 -16.46
N ILE A 170 -20.15 -4.57 -15.27
CA ILE A 170 -20.89 -4.65 -14.01
C ILE A 170 -21.32 -3.24 -13.61
N LYS A 171 -22.63 -3.03 -13.42
CA LYS A 171 -23.18 -1.72 -13.08
C LYS A 171 -22.69 -1.31 -11.69
N GLN A 172 -22.01 -0.17 -11.64
CA GLN A 172 -21.52 0.41 -10.40
C GLN A 172 -22.70 0.92 -9.57
N VAL A 173 -22.71 0.62 -8.27
CA VAL A 173 -23.80 0.99 -7.35
C VAL A 173 -23.39 2.10 -6.38
N TRP A 174 -22.13 2.57 -6.44
CA TRP A 174 -21.57 3.51 -5.48
C TRP A 174 -20.75 4.64 -6.12
N ASP A 175 -20.79 5.81 -5.47
CA ASP A 175 -19.91 6.94 -5.75
C ASP A 175 -18.65 6.84 -4.87
N THR A 176 -17.52 6.56 -5.53
CA THR A 176 -16.21 6.37 -4.88
C THR A 176 -15.73 7.65 -4.19
N GLU A 177 -15.95 8.80 -4.83
CA GLU A 177 -15.44 10.07 -4.33
C GLU A 177 -16.25 10.53 -3.12
N ALA A 178 -17.57 10.40 -3.17
CA ALA A 178 -18.44 10.71 -2.03
C ALA A 178 -18.11 9.83 -0.81
N ALA A 179 -17.95 8.51 -1.01
CA ALA A 179 -17.66 7.58 0.08
C ALA A 179 -16.32 7.90 0.78
N PHE A 180 -15.28 8.22 0.01
CA PHE A 180 -13.98 8.56 0.58
C PHE A 180 -13.93 9.97 1.18
N ASN A 181 -14.67 10.93 0.63
CA ASN A 181 -14.80 12.26 1.24
C ASN A 181 -15.46 12.18 2.62
N GLU A 182 -16.45 11.29 2.82
CA GLU A 182 -17.04 11.05 4.14
C GLU A 182 -16.07 10.37 5.12
N LEU A 183 -15.13 9.55 4.63
CA LEU A 183 -14.10 8.90 5.44
C LEU A 183 -12.99 9.86 5.87
N VAL A 184 -12.58 10.77 4.99
CA VAL A 184 -11.40 11.62 5.18
C VAL A 184 -11.74 12.97 5.81
N ARG A 185 -12.93 13.52 5.55
CA ARG A 185 -13.36 14.81 6.13
C ARG A 185 -13.29 14.86 7.66
N PRO A 186 -13.63 13.78 8.41
CA PRO A 186 -13.47 13.75 9.87
C PRO A 186 -12.01 13.76 10.36
N LEU A 187 -11.02 13.45 9.49
CA LEU A 187 -9.60 13.46 9.86
C LEU A 187 -9.05 14.87 10.07
N GLY A 188 -9.67 15.89 9.43
CA GLY A 188 -9.34 17.30 9.59
C GLY A 188 -7.85 17.64 9.37
N GLY A 189 -7.45 18.82 9.86
CA GLY A 189 -6.04 19.21 9.98
C GLY A 189 -5.26 19.28 8.67
N ALA A 190 -3.93 19.16 8.78
CA ALA A 190 -3.01 19.18 7.64
C ALA A 190 -3.19 17.94 6.73
N GLY A 191 -3.67 16.82 7.28
CA GLY A 191 -3.92 15.59 6.52
C GLY A 191 -4.90 15.79 5.36
N LEU A 192 -5.99 16.54 5.59
CA LEU A 192 -6.99 16.83 4.56
C LEU A 192 -6.40 17.58 3.35
N VAL A 193 -5.43 18.47 3.58
CA VAL A 193 -4.77 19.24 2.51
C VAL A 193 -3.96 18.31 1.61
N TYR A 194 -3.19 17.40 2.19
CA TYR A 194 -2.41 16.42 1.44
C TYR A 194 -3.30 15.47 0.65
N TYR A 195 -4.38 14.99 1.27
CA TYR A 195 -5.35 14.11 0.60
C TYR A 195 -6.03 14.81 -0.59
N ALA A 196 -6.59 16.00 -0.39
CA ALA A 196 -7.31 16.73 -1.44
C ALA A 196 -6.39 17.09 -2.62
N GLY A 197 -5.15 17.53 -2.33
CA GLY A 197 -4.15 17.80 -3.35
C GLY A 197 -3.84 16.56 -4.19
N ALA A 198 -3.66 15.40 -3.56
CA ALA A 198 -3.37 14.15 -4.24
C ALA A 198 -4.56 13.60 -5.03
N LEU A 199 -5.78 13.73 -4.51
CA LEU A 199 -7.01 13.25 -5.17
C LEU A 199 -7.20 13.86 -6.57
N SER A 200 -6.89 15.15 -6.73
CA SER A 200 -6.94 15.83 -8.02
C SER A 200 -5.99 15.22 -9.08
N ARG A 201 -4.91 14.56 -8.63
CA ARG A 201 -3.95 13.90 -9.52
C ARG A 201 -4.44 12.52 -9.95
N PHE A 202 -5.16 11.81 -9.08
CA PHE A 202 -5.77 10.51 -9.42
C PHE A 202 -6.76 10.62 -10.59
N THR A 203 -7.60 11.64 -10.59
CA THR A 203 -8.57 11.85 -11.67
C THR A 203 -7.89 12.08 -13.01
N SER A 204 -6.72 12.74 -13.02
CA SER A 204 -5.94 13.00 -14.24
C SER A 204 -5.36 11.73 -14.87
N ILE A 205 -5.10 10.68 -14.07
CA ILE A 205 -4.50 9.42 -14.55
C ILE A 205 -5.54 8.33 -14.81
N ALA A 206 -6.82 8.52 -14.47
CA ALA A 206 -7.87 7.50 -14.58
C ALA A 206 -7.97 6.86 -15.98
N SER A 207 -7.79 7.66 -17.03
CA SER A 207 -7.81 7.18 -18.43
C SER A 207 -6.67 6.21 -18.77
N LEU A 208 -5.58 6.19 -18.00
CA LEU A 208 -4.47 5.26 -18.19
C LEU A 208 -4.90 3.82 -17.89
N TRP A 209 -5.85 3.59 -16.99
CA TRP A 209 -6.28 2.24 -16.64
C TRP A 209 -6.80 1.45 -17.84
N GLU A 210 -7.56 2.09 -18.72
CA GLU A 210 -8.12 1.44 -19.90
C GLU A 210 -7.04 1.09 -20.93
N ARG A 211 -5.95 1.87 -20.99
CA ARG A 211 -4.87 1.74 -21.99
C ARG A 211 -3.72 0.86 -21.51
N ASP A 212 -3.27 1.10 -20.28
CA ASP A 212 -2.10 0.48 -19.66
C ASP A 212 -2.26 0.45 -18.12
N PRO A 213 -2.89 -0.61 -17.57
CA PRO A 213 -3.08 -0.78 -16.13
C PRO A 213 -1.77 -0.78 -15.33
N ALA A 214 -0.66 -1.19 -15.93
CA ALA A 214 0.64 -1.19 -15.28
C ALA A 214 1.16 0.24 -15.10
N LYS A 215 1.03 1.09 -16.12
CA LYS A 215 1.36 2.52 -16.01
C LYS A 215 0.44 3.27 -15.06
N TYR A 216 -0.86 2.95 -15.05
CA TYR A 216 -1.78 3.51 -14.05
C TYR A 216 -1.28 3.21 -12.63
N LEU A 217 -0.91 1.95 -12.34
CA LEU A 217 -0.42 1.56 -11.02
C LEU A 217 0.90 2.25 -10.64
N ALA A 218 1.79 2.49 -11.61
CA ALA A 218 3.03 3.23 -11.38
C ALA A 218 2.80 4.73 -11.12
N GLU A 219 1.88 5.38 -11.85
CA GLU A 219 1.49 6.77 -11.58
C GLU A 219 0.77 6.91 -10.23
N GLU A 220 -0.09 5.95 -9.88
CA GLU A 220 -0.68 5.87 -8.55
C GLU A 220 0.40 5.80 -7.47
N ALA A 221 1.33 4.85 -7.60
CA ALA A 221 2.44 4.69 -6.64
C ALA A 221 3.25 5.98 -6.51
N LYS A 222 3.48 6.69 -7.61
CA LYS A 222 4.14 7.99 -7.63
C LYS A 222 3.38 9.06 -6.85
N ILE A 223 2.07 9.21 -7.11
CA ILE A 223 1.21 10.17 -6.39
C ILE A 223 1.23 9.90 -4.89
N VAL A 224 1.03 8.65 -4.49
CA VAL A 224 0.99 8.28 -3.07
C VAL A 224 2.35 8.44 -2.41
N ASN A 225 3.45 8.03 -3.07
CA ASN A 225 4.80 8.16 -2.53
C ASN A 225 5.21 9.63 -2.32
N GLU A 226 4.99 10.50 -3.32
CA GLU A 226 5.30 11.93 -3.20
C GLU A 226 4.49 12.60 -2.08
N THR A 227 3.20 12.23 -1.97
CA THR A 227 2.32 12.72 -0.90
C THR A 227 2.79 12.21 0.46
N SER A 228 3.13 10.93 0.55
CA SER A 228 3.62 10.28 1.76
C SER A 228 4.94 10.89 2.24
N LYS A 229 5.87 11.20 1.33
CA LYS A 229 7.12 11.88 1.70
C LYS A 229 6.87 13.25 2.29
N THR A 230 6.01 14.03 1.64
CA THR A 230 5.67 15.39 2.07
C THR A 230 4.95 15.40 3.41
N ALA A 231 3.97 14.51 3.58
CA ALA A 231 3.11 14.47 4.76
C ALA A 231 3.74 13.76 5.96
N LEU A 232 4.63 12.79 5.73
CA LEU A 232 5.11 11.88 6.78
C LEU A 232 6.64 11.83 6.92
N TYR A 233 7.35 11.65 5.80
CA TYR A 233 8.81 11.43 5.85
C TYR A 233 9.55 12.68 6.34
N PHE A 234 9.28 13.86 5.76
CA PHE A 234 9.96 15.09 6.17
C PHE A 234 9.53 15.62 7.55
N PRO A 235 8.24 15.59 7.92
CA PRO A 235 7.83 15.97 9.28
C PRO A 235 8.41 15.06 10.38
N GLY A 236 8.71 13.80 10.06
CA GLY A 236 9.30 12.85 11.00
C GLY A 236 8.32 12.39 12.08
N GLY A 237 8.81 11.69 13.10
CA GLY A 237 7.99 10.96 14.08
C GLY A 237 7.90 9.47 13.74
N LEU A 238 7.80 8.63 14.78
CA LEU A 238 7.85 7.18 14.58
C LEU A 238 6.59 6.69 13.86
N LEU A 239 5.42 7.23 14.19
CA LEU A 239 4.16 6.86 13.53
C LEU A 239 4.16 7.24 12.04
N ASN A 240 4.60 8.46 11.74
CA ASN A 240 4.73 8.97 10.38
C ASN A 240 5.68 8.12 9.54
N LEU A 241 6.88 7.87 10.04
CA LEU A 241 7.88 7.06 9.33
C LEU A 241 7.45 5.62 9.17
N LEU A 242 6.82 5.03 10.18
CA LEU A 242 6.30 3.67 10.12
C LEU A 242 5.23 3.53 9.04
N THR A 243 4.34 4.52 8.94
CA THR A 243 3.28 4.54 7.92
C THR A 243 3.88 4.74 6.53
N HIS A 244 4.82 5.68 6.36
CA HIS A 244 5.54 5.88 5.10
C HIS A 244 6.29 4.61 4.66
N PHE A 245 6.97 3.94 5.60
CA PHE A 245 7.68 2.69 5.36
C PHE A 245 6.73 1.61 4.83
N LEU A 246 5.60 1.38 5.49
CA LEU A 246 4.66 0.34 5.08
C LEU A 246 3.97 0.64 3.75
N ILE A 247 3.61 1.91 3.49
CA ILE A 247 3.06 2.34 2.19
C ILE A 247 4.09 2.14 1.07
N THR A 248 5.36 2.47 1.34
CA THR A 248 6.46 2.27 0.40
C THR A 248 6.61 0.78 0.05
N ARG A 249 6.67 -0.10 1.06
CA ARG A 249 6.79 -1.55 0.84
C ARG A 249 5.57 -2.15 0.16
N TYR A 250 4.36 -1.63 0.43
CA TYR A 250 3.15 -2.04 -0.29
C TYR A 250 3.28 -1.78 -1.79
N TYR A 251 3.67 -0.57 -2.21
CA TYR A 251 3.82 -0.25 -3.62
C TYR A 251 5.03 -0.91 -4.27
N GLU A 252 6.14 -1.08 -3.55
CA GLU A 252 7.29 -1.84 -4.05
C GLU A 252 6.90 -3.27 -4.43
N SER A 253 6.19 -3.97 -3.55
CA SER A 253 5.68 -5.32 -3.83
C SER A 253 4.81 -5.34 -5.09
N LYS A 254 3.92 -4.35 -5.24
CA LYS A 254 3.04 -4.21 -6.41
C LYS A 254 3.80 -3.98 -7.72
N LEU A 255 4.80 -3.08 -7.71
CA LEU A 255 5.57 -2.78 -8.91
C LEU A 255 6.54 -3.92 -9.27
N LEU A 256 7.14 -4.57 -8.27
CA LEU A 256 7.93 -5.79 -8.48
C LEU A 256 7.07 -6.89 -9.11
N ARG A 257 5.83 -7.08 -8.63
CA ARG A 257 4.87 -8.00 -9.25
C ARG A 257 4.65 -7.69 -10.73
N VAL A 258 4.44 -6.43 -11.09
CA VAL A 258 4.29 -6.00 -12.49
C VAL A 258 5.55 -6.32 -13.30
N LEU A 259 6.73 -5.94 -12.81
CA LEU A 259 7.98 -6.12 -13.54
C LEU A 259 8.33 -7.59 -13.76
N VAL A 260 8.15 -8.44 -12.73
CA VAL A 260 8.46 -9.87 -12.82
C VAL A 260 7.39 -10.62 -13.61
N SER A 261 6.11 -10.27 -13.48
CA SER A 261 5.04 -10.92 -14.26
C SER A 261 5.19 -10.72 -15.77
N ARG A 262 5.73 -9.59 -16.23
CA ARG A 262 6.06 -9.37 -17.65
C ARG A 262 7.01 -10.44 -18.20
N ARG A 263 7.98 -10.88 -17.38
CA ARG A 263 8.89 -11.98 -17.75
C ARG A 263 8.15 -13.31 -17.81
N ILE A 264 7.36 -13.63 -16.79
CA ILE A 264 6.58 -14.88 -16.73
C ILE A 264 5.64 -15.00 -17.94
N LEU A 265 4.91 -13.93 -18.26
CA LEU A 265 3.94 -13.89 -19.35
C LEU A 265 4.56 -13.84 -20.75
N ARG A 266 5.87 -13.54 -20.88
CA ARG A 266 6.61 -13.62 -22.14
C ARG A 266 7.17 -15.02 -22.43
N VAL A 267 7.13 -15.93 -21.45
CA VAL A 267 7.70 -17.28 -21.54
C VAL A 267 6.63 -18.35 -21.87
N GLY A 268 5.37 -17.96 -22.04
CA GLY A 268 4.27 -18.81 -22.55
C GLY A 268 3.90 -18.47 -23.98
#